data_AF-A0A7S3HCU8-F1
#
_entry.id   AF-A0A7S3HCU8-F1
#
_cell.length_a   1.000
_cell.length_b   1.000
_cell.length_c   1.000
_cell.angle_alpha   90.00
_cell.angle_beta   90.00
_cell.angle_gamma   90.00
#
_symmetry.space_group_name_H-M   'P 1'
#
loop_
_entity.id
_entity.type
_entity.pdbx_description
1 polymer ?
#
loop_
_entity_poly.entity_id
_entity_poly.type
_entity_poly.pdbx_seq_one_letter_code
_entity_poly.pdbx_strand_id
1 'polypeptide(L)'
;SPLALFIKRQEWALIQKLSLGMGAYYGVTLLLLWWNPVFALVYWVFPHMEGCVLLCAISYLWHAFVEESDPGNQYVNSVTILDGHDNVWNEDYHVVHHHAPNTHWSDAPAHFEQHREQYASVTATIFRDCEEGKLLQWMFEGNWDMMAEHFVDLNDKLTLEEKRALIVRRLSVKIGEKGRTGKRTEWGATSTIRDFTE
;
A
#
# COMPACT_ATOMS: atom_id res chain seq x y z
N SER A 1 13.79 -2.23 12.40
CA SER A 1 12.77 -3.26 12.70
C SER A 1 11.91 -2.80 13.87
N PRO A 2 10.65 -3.27 13.98
CA PRO A 2 9.78 -2.97 15.13
C PRO A 2 10.44 -3.29 16.48
N LEU A 3 11.16 -4.40 16.57
CA LEU A 3 11.90 -4.78 17.79
C LEU A 3 12.92 -3.72 18.21
N ALA A 4 13.75 -3.21 17.29
CA ALA A 4 14.72 -2.17 17.59
C ALA A 4 14.04 -0.86 18.05
N LEU A 5 12.89 -0.51 17.46
CA LEU A 5 12.09 0.64 17.86
C LEU A 5 11.54 0.47 19.29
N PHE A 6 10.97 -0.70 19.61
CA PHE A 6 10.42 -0.97 20.94
C PHE A 6 11.51 -1.02 22.01
N ILE A 7 12.70 -1.58 21.71
CA ILE A 7 13.86 -1.52 22.60
C ILE A 7 14.25 -0.07 22.88
N LYS A 8 14.38 0.75 21.83
CA LYS A 8 14.72 2.18 21.95
C LYS A 8 13.69 2.93 22.81
N ARG A 9 12.40 2.61 22.67
CA ARG A 9 11.29 3.23 23.41
C ARG A 9 11.03 2.58 24.78
N GLN A 10 11.76 1.53 25.14
CA GLN A 10 11.56 0.75 26.37
C GLN A 10 10.13 0.20 26.51
N GLU A 11 9.50 -0.17 25.40
CA GLU A 11 8.14 -0.70 25.35
C GLU A 11 8.14 -2.22 25.63
N TRP A 12 8.57 -2.61 26.83
CA TRP A 12 8.83 -4.01 27.21
C TRP A 12 7.62 -4.93 27.01
N ALA A 13 6.40 -4.44 27.22
CA ALA A 13 5.19 -5.22 26.99
C ALA A 13 5.00 -5.56 25.50
N LEU A 14 5.34 -4.64 24.58
CA LEU A 14 5.28 -4.90 23.14
C LEU A 14 6.39 -5.85 22.70
N ILE A 15 7.59 -5.72 23.28
CA ILE A 15 8.70 -6.65 23.04
C ILE A 15 8.28 -8.07 23.45
N GLN A 16 7.72 -8.24 24.64
CA GLN A 16 7.26 -9.55 25.13
C GLN A 16 6.19 -10.15 24.22
N LYS A 17 5.17 -9.38 23.83
CA LYS A 17 4.11 -9.85 22.91
C LYS A 17 4.68 -10.26 21.55
N LEU A 18 5.56 -9.45 20.98
CA LEU A 18 6.23 -9.74 19.71
C LEU A 18 7.08 -11.01 19.80
N SER A 19 7.94 -11.12 20.84
CA SER A 19 8.81 -12.28 21.04
C SER A 19 8.03 -13.56 21.30
N LEU A 20 6.94 -13.49 22.08
CA LEU A 20 6.07 -14.63 22.33
C LEU A 20 5.39 -15.10 21.04
N GLY A 21 4.83 -14.17 20.25
CA GLY A 21 4.20 -14.49 18.97
C GLY A 21 5.18 -15.12 17.98
N MET A 22 6.37 -14.53 17.83
CA MET A 22 7.44 -15.07 16.98
C MET A 22 7.89 -16.46 17.46
N GLY A 23 8.13 -16.62 18.76
CA GLY A 23 8.53 -17.89 19.36
C GLY A 23 7.47 -18.97 19.16
N ALA A 24 6.19 -18.64 19.34
CA ALA A 24 5.08 -19.57 19.09
C ALA A 24 5.03 -19.99 17.61
N TYR A 25 5.10 -19.04 16.68
CA TYR A 25 5.06 -19.32 15.24
C TYR A 25 6.20 -20.25 14.79
N TYR A 26 7.45 -19.91 15.15
CA TYR A 26 8.60 -20.73 14.77
C TYR A 26 8.63 -22.06 15.53
N GLY A 27 8.18 -22.10 16.79
CA GLY A 27 8.03 -23.33 17.57
C GLY A 27 7.05 -24.30 16.91
N VAL A 28 5.86 -23.83 16.52
CA VAL A 28 4.88 -24.63 15.77
C VAL A 28 5.47 -25.10 14.45
N THR A 29 6.16 -24.22 13.73
CA THR A 29 6.80 -24.57 12.46
C THR A 29 7.81 -25.71 12.63
N LEU A 30 8.68 -25.65 13.65
CA LEU A 30 9.66 -26.70 13.95
C LEU A 30 8.98 -28.01 14.38
N LEU A 31 7.91 -27.94 15.18
CA LEU A 31 7.13 -29.12 15.57
C LEU A 31 6.47 -29.79 14.37
N LEU A 32 5.89 -29.02 13.45
CA LEU A 32 5.30 -29.53 12.21
C LEU A 32 6.37 -30.15 11.31
N LEU A 33 7.53 -29.51 11.16
CA LEU A 33 8.65 -30.05 10.36
C LEU A 33 9.17 -31.37 10.95
N TRP A 34 9.25 -31.47 12.27
CA TRP A 34 9.63 -32.70 12.96
C TRP A 34 8.58 -33.81 12.79
N TRP A 35 7.29 -33.48 12.85
CA TRP A 35 6.20 -34.43 12.72
C TRP A 35 5.99 -34.93 11.29
N ASN A 36 5.90 -34.01 10.32
CA ASN A 36 5.77 -34.33 8.90
C ASN A 36 6.31 -33.16 8.06
N PRO A 37 7.54 -33.27 7.51
CA PRO A 37 8.17 -32.18 6.79
C PRO A 37 7.44 -31.82 5.48
N VAL A 38 6.83 -32.80 4.79
CA VAL A 38 6.08 -32.52 3.57
C VAL A 38 4.84 -31.70 3.89
N PHE A 39 4.09 -32.09 4.93
CA PHE A 39 2.94 -31.34 5.38
C PHE A 39 3.32 -29.91 5.79
N ALA A 40 4.36 -29.77 6.61
CA ALA A 40 4.83 -28.46 7.08
C ALA A 40 5.26 -27.55 5.90
N LEU A 41 5.96 -28.09 4.90
CA LEU A 41 6.38 -27.29 3.76
C LEU A 41 5.19 -26.87 2.88
N VAL A 42 4.29 -27.80 2.54
CA VAL A 42 3.21 -27.55 1.57
C VAL A 42 2.04 -26.76 2.15
N TYR A 43 1.67 -27.00 3.41
CA TYR A 43 0.45 -26.44 4.00
C TYR A 43 0.69 -25.35 5.04
N TRP A 44 1.93 -25.18 5.50
CA TRP A 44 2.27 -24.17 6.49
C TRP A 44 3.24 -23.13 5.94
N VAL A 45 4.42 -23.55 5.49
CA VAL A 45 5.45 -22.64 5.00
C VAL A 45 5.09 -22.04 3.65
N PHE A 46 4.66 -22.85 2.68
CA PHE A 46 4.34 -22.36 1.34
C PHE A 46 3.21 -21.31 1.33
N PRO A 47 2.03 -21.54 1.95
CA PRO A 47 0.96 -20.54 1.96
C PRO A 47 1.34 -19.27 2.73
N HIS A 48 2.17 -19.38 3.78
CA HIS A 48 2.70 -18.22 4.47
C HIS A 48 3.61 -17.38 3.56
N MET A 49 4.55 -18.03 2.87
CA MET A 49 5.45 -17.34 1.93
C MET A 49 4.68 -16.73 0.76
N GLU A 50 3.70 -17.45 0.21
CA GLU A 50 2.78 -16.95 -0.81
C GLU A 50 2.04 -15.70 -0.33
N GLY A 51 1.43 -15.74 0.86
CA GLY A 51 0.76 -14.59 1.46
C GLY A 51 1.70 -13.41 1.71
N CYS A 52 2.93 -13.66 2.15
CA CYS A 52 3.94 -12.62 2.29
C CYS A 52 4.29 -11.98 0.94
N VAL A 53 4.50 -12.77 -0.11
CA VAL A 53 4.82 -12.26 -1.46
C VAL A 53 3.66 -11.46 -2.02
N LEU A 54 2.43 -11.99 -1.92
CA LEU A 54 1.22 -11.32 -2.36
C LEU A 54 1.03 -9.97 -1.65
N LEU A 55 1.07 -9.95 -0.32
CA LEU A 55 0.93 -8.70 0.44
C LEU A 55 2.06 -7.71 0.16
N CYS A 56 3.31 -8.17 0.00
CA CYS A 56 4.41 -7.28 -0.39
C CYS A 56 4.18 -6.64 -1.76
N ALA A 57 3.71 -7.43 -2.73
CA ALA A 57 3.51 -6.99 -4.09
C ALA A 57 2.33 -6.02 -4.23
N ILE A 58 1.21 -6.32 -3.58
CA ILE A 58 0.03 -5.44 -3.53
C ILE A 58 0.35 -4.16 -2.74
N SER A 59 1.04 -4.28 -1.59
CA SER A 59 1.51 -3.10 -0.84
C SER A 59 2.45 -2.23 -1.68
N TYR A 60 3.30 -2.83 -2.51
CA TYR A 60 4.12 -2.07 -3.43
C TYR A 60 3.28 -1.31 -4.46
N LEU A 61 2.33 -1.98 -5.12
CA LEU A 61 1.42 -1.35 -6.09
C LEU A 61 0.68 -0.16 -5.49
N TRP A 62 0.03 -0.39 -4.34
CA TRP A 62 -0.75 0.63 -3.66
C TRP A 62 0.03 1.89 -3.34
N HIS A 63 1.37 1.82 -3.31
CA HIS A 63 2.27 2.90 -2.94
C HIS A 63 3.28 3.28 -4.04
N ALA A 64 3.13 2.73 -5.25
CA ALA A 64 4.12 2.88 -6.31
C ALA A 64 4.11 4.27 -6.95
N PHE A 65 2.95 4.95 -6.94
CA PHE A 65 2.76 6.24 -7.56
C PHE A 65 3.18 7.35 -6.60
N VAL A 66 3.96 8.31 -7.08
CA VAL A 66 4.39 9.46 -6.28
C VAL A 66 4.26 10.75 -7.06
N GLU A 67 3.65 11.77 -6.46
CA GLU A 67 3.71 13.13 -6.97
C GLU A 67 4.91 13.88 -6.36
N GLU A 68 5.90 14.22 -7.19
CA GLU A 68 7.13 14.88 -6.72
C GLU A 68 6.86 16.28 -6.14
N SER A 69 5.86 16.97 -6.68
CA SER A 69 5.48 18.30 -6.19
C SER A 69 4.84 18.25 -4.80
N ASP A 70 4.18 17.13 -4.46
CA ASP A 70 3.42 16.91 -3.22
C ASP A 70 3.55 15.45 -2.69
N PRO A 71 4.73 15.05 -2.19
CA PRO A 71 5.02 13.66 -1.81
C PRO A 71 4.32 13.20 -0.52
N GLY A 72 3.62 14.09 0.19
CA GLY A 72 2.83 13.74 1.38
C GLY A 72 1.37 13.37 1.06
N ASN A 73 0.93 13.58 -0.19
CA ASN A 73 -0.47 13.49 -0.56
C ASN A 73 -0.91 12.04 -0.83
N GLN A 74 -1.64 11.47 0.13
CA GLN A 74 -2.06 10.07 0.03
C GLN A 74 -3.14 9.85 -1.03
N TYR A 75 -3.93 10.86 -1.45
CA TYR A 75 -4.85 10.71 -2.58
C TYR A 75 -4.13 10.42 -3.90
N VAL A 76 -2.89 10.92 -4.03
CA VAL A 76 -2.07 10.68 -5.23
C VAL A 76 -1.12 9.50 -5.02
N ASN A 77 -0.55 9.39 -3.83
CA ASN A 77 0.48 8.41 -3.53
C ASN A 77 -0.08 7.07 -3.03
N SER A 78 -1.40 6.96 -3.01
CA SER A 78 -2.14 5.73 -2.84
C SER A 78 -3.11 5.51 -3.99
N VAL A 79 -3.49 4.25 -4.22
CA VAL A 79 -4.36 3.86 -5.33
C VAL A 79 -5.81 3.74 -4.86
N THR A 80 -6.75 4.15 -5.71
CA THR A 80 -8.14 3.72 -5.63
C THR A 80 -8.54 2.98 -6.90
N ILE A 81 -9.26 1.88 -6.78
CA ILE A 81 -9.81 1.15 -7.93
C ILE A 81 -11.34 1.19 -7.83
N LEU A 82 -12.00 1.64 -8.89
CA LEU A 82 -13.46 1.69 -8.98
C LEU A 82 -13.95 0.50 -9.80
N ASP A 83 -15.07 -0.08 -9.40
CA ASP A 83 -15.68 -1.20 -10.13
C ASP A 83 -14.70 -2.37 -10.36
N GLY A 84 -13.82 -2.64 -9.38
CA GLY A 84 -12.82 -3.70 -9.46
C GLY A 84 -13.42 -5.10 -9.42
N HIS A 85 -12.78 -6.05 -10.10
CA HIS A 85 -13.32 -7.41 -10.27
C HIS A 85 -13.11 -8.28 -9.03
N ASP A 86 -12.01 -8.05 -8.31
CA ASP A 86 -11.62 -8.79 -7.11
C ASP A 86 -11.42 -7.80 -5.94
N ASN A 87 -12.52 -7.43 -5.28
CA ASN A 87 -12.49 -6.46 -4.19
C ASN A 87 -12.91 -7.07 -2.85
N VAL A 88 -11.99 -7.80 -2.22
CA VAL A 88 -12.23 -8.39 -0.90
C VAL A 88 -12.07 -7.30 0.17
N TRP A 89 -13.08 -7.17 1.03
CA TRP A 89 -13.09 -6.16 2.10
C TRP A 89 -12.86 -4.72 1.61
N ASN A 90 -13.32 -4.35 0.41
CA ASN A 90 -13.21 -2.97 -0.11
C ASN A 90 -11.76 -2.40 -0.10
N GLU A 91 -10.74 -3.26 -0.22
CA GLU A 91 -9.32 -2.84 -0.21
C GLU A 91 -8.96 -1.98 -1.43
N ASP A 92 -9.71 -2.07 -2.53
CA ASP A 92 -9.61 -1.16 -3.68
C ASP A 92 -9.68 0.32 -3.29
N TYR A 93 -10.31 0.65 -2.17
CA TYR A 93 -10.38 2.01 -1.63
C TYR A 93 -9.19 2.31 -0.72
N HIS A 94 -7.99 1.85 -1.10
CA HIS A 94 -6.79 1.93 -0.26
C HIS A 94 -6.60 3.33 0.28
N VAL A 95 -6.70 4.40 -0.51
CA VAL A 95 -6.61 5.81 -0.02
C VAL A 95 -7.41 6.08 1.28
N VAL A 96 -8.61 5.50 1.45
CA VAL A 96 -9.43 5.64 2.67
C VAL A 96 -8.70 5.14 3.90
N HIS A 97 -7.92 4.06 3.79
CA HIS A 97 -7.19 3.49 4.92
C HIS A 97 -6.07 4.41 5.45
N HIS A 98 -5.59 5.37 4.66
CA HIS A 98 -4.57 6.34 5.09
C HIS A 98 -5.21 7.56 5.70
N HIS A 99 -6.29 8.03 5.09
CA HIS A 99 -6.96 9.26 5.51
C HIS A 99 -7.90 9.03 6.71
N ALA A 100 -8.54 7.87 6.75
CA ALA A 100 -9.50 7.50 7.77
C ALA A 100 -9.30 6.02 8.17
N PRO A 101 -8.16 5.68 8.81
CA PRO A 101 -7.78 4.30 9.15
C PRO A 101 -8.77 3.58 10.08
N ASN A 102 -9.65 4.33 10.75
CA ASN A 102 -10.70 3.80 11.62
C ASN A 102 -12.01 3.50 10.87
N THR A 103 -12.10 3.80 9.57
CA THR A 103 -13.26 3.49 8.74
C THR A 103 -13.41 1.98 8.64
N HIS A 104 -14.57 1.46 9.00
CA HIS A 104 -14.84 0.04 8.77
C HIS A 104 -14.86 -0.21 7.27
N TRP A 105 -14.25 -1.30 6.82
CA TRP A 105 -14.04 -1.58 5.40
C TRP A 105 -15.34 -1.54 4.58
N SER A 106 -16.47 -1.96 5.15
CA SER A 106 -17.79 -1.88 4.48
C SER A 106 -18.20 -0.47 4.09
N ASP A 107 -17.67 0.54 4.79
CA ASP A 107 -18.05 1.94 4.66
C ASP A 107 -17.07 2.71 3.76
N ALA A 108 -15.97 2.10 3.33
CA ALA A 108 -14.95 2.72 2.48
C ALA A 108 -15.51 3.29 1.16
N PRO A 109 -16.44 2.61 0.44
CA PRO A 109 -17.05 3.19 -0.76
C PRO A 109 -17.87 4.46 -0.46
N ALA A 110 -18.64 4.45 0.63
CA ALA A 110 -19.41 5.62 1.04
C ALA A 110 -18.50 6.78 1.46
N HIS A 111 -17.39 6.46 2.15
CA HIS A 111 -16.38 7.45 2.50
C HIS A 111 -15.72 8.07 1.26
N PHE A 112 -15.40 7.27 0.24
CA PHE A 112 -14.91 7.78 -1.04
C PHE A 112 -15.88 8.77 -1.67
N GLU A 113 -17.17 8.41 -1.77
CA GLU A 113 -18.19 9.28 -2.37
C GLU A 113 -18.36 10.61 -1.63
N GLN A 114 -18.36 10.58 -0.29
CA GLN A 114 -18.44 11.80 0.53
C GLN A 114 -17.25 12.75 0.33
N HIS A 115 -16.10 12.22 -0.07
CA HIS A 115 -14.85 12.98 -0.22
C HIS A 115 -14.40 13.10 -1.68
N ARG A 116 -15.24 12.72 -2.65
CA ARG A 116 -14.89 12.64 -4.08
C ARG A 116 -14.31 13.95 -4.64
N GLU A 117 -14.75 15.10 -4.12
CA GLU A 117 -14.21 16.41 -4.51
C GLU A 117 -12.72 16.57 -4.14
N GLN A 118 -12.28 16.00 -3.02
CA GLN A 118 -10.88 16.03 -2.61
C GLN A 118 -10.01 15.24 -3.57
N TYR A 119 -10.46 14.04 -3.98
CA TYR A 119 -9.80 13.25 -5.01
C TYR A 119 -9.70 14.00 -6.35
N ALA A 120 -10.78 14.67 -6.76
CA ALA A 120 -10.82 15.44 -7.99
C ALA A 120 -9.88 16.66 -7.95
N SER A 121 -9.74 17.32 -6.79
CA SER A 121 -8.92 18.53 -6.64
C SER A 121 -7.42 18.33 -6.87
N VAL A 122 -6.92 17.10 -6.77
CA VAL A 122 -5.48 16.77 -6.87
C VAL A 122 -5.15 15.76 -7.98
N THR A 123 -6.12 15.43 -8.83
CA THR A 123 -5.98 14.34 -9.81
C THR A 123 -5.44 13.08 -9.14
N ALA A 124 -6.22 12.54 -8.20
CA ALA A 124 -5.89 11.33 -7.45
C ALA A 124 -5.52 10.14 -8.36
N THR A 125 -4.80 9.16 -7.83
CA THR A 125 -4.43 7.95 -8.58
C THR A 125 -5.59 6.96 -8.52
N ILE A 126 -6.48 7.06 -9.50
CA ILE A 126 -7.69 6.24 -9.57
C ILE A 126 -7.67 5.41 -10.86
N PHE A 127 -7.95 4.13 -10.73
CA PHE A 127 -8.21 3.23 -11.85
C PHE A 127 -9.65 2.72 -11.80
N ARG A 128 -10.13 2.10 -12.87
CA ARG A 128 -11.46 1.49 -12.94
C ARG A 128 -11.44 0.21 -13.76
N ASP A 129 -12.35 -0.71 -13.47
CA ASP A 129 -12.61 -1.92 -14.26
C ASP A 129 -11.35 -2.80 -14.40
N CYS A 130 -10.63 -2.95 -13.30
CA CYS A 130 -9.43 -3.78 -13.16
C CYS A 130 -9.24 -4.20 -11.69
N GLU A 131 -8.15 -4.90 -11.41
CA GLU A 131 -7.79 -5.40 -10.08
C GLU A 131 -6.30 -5.18 -9.81
N GLU A 132 -5.87 -5.26 -8.55
CA GLU A 132 -4.49 -5.01 -8.14
C GLU A 132 -3.51 -5.93 -8.85
N GLY A 133 -3.85 -7.21 -8.99
CA GLY A 133 -3.01 -8.18 -9.70
C GLY A 133 -2.74 -7.75 -11.14
N LYS A 134 -3.75 -7.19 -11.81
CA LYS A 134 -3.64 -6.75 -13.20
C LYS A 134 -2.89 -5.44 -13.35
N LEU A 135 -3.15 -4.47 -12.48
CA LEU A 135 -2.38 -3.23 -12.42
C LEU A 135 -0.90 -3.51 -12.15
N LEU A 136 -0.60 -4.43 -11.23
CA LEU A 136 0.76 -4.87 -10.92
C LEU A 136 1.42 -5.54 -12.13
N GLN A 137 0.70 -6.42 -12.84
CA GLN A 137 1.16 -7.03 -14.09
C GLN A 137 1.53 -5.95 -15.12
N TRP A 138 0.61 -5.03 -15.43
CA TRP A 138 0.87 -3.96 -16.40
C TRP A 138 2.03 -3.08 -15.98
N MET A 139 2.16 -2.79 -14.69
CA MET A 139 3.28 -2.01 -14.17
C MET A 139 4.63 -2.70 -14.42
N PHE A 140 4.75 -4.01 -14.16
CA PHE A 140 6.00 -4.73 -14.41
C PHE A 140 6.30 -4.97 -15.89
N GLU A 141 5.27 -5.13 -16.72
CA GLU A 141 5.41 -5.25 -18.17
C GLU A 141 5.72 -3.90 -18.84
N GLY A 142 5.53 -2.79 -18.13
CA GLY A 142 5.61 -1.45 -18.70
C GLY A 142 4.46 -1.11 -19.65
N ASN A 143 3.30 -1.74 -19.45
CA ASN A 143 2.10 -1.57 -20.27
C ASN A 143 1.31 -0.32 -19.86
N TRP A 144 1.92 0.84 -20.11
CA TRP A 144 1.37 2.14 -19.74
C TRP A 144 0.11 2.51 -20.50
N ASP A 145 -0.08 1.95 -21.69
CA ASP A 145 -1.26 2.19 -22.53
C ASP A 145 -2.49 1.60 -21.84
N MET A 146 -2.44 0.33 -21.39
CA MET A 146 -3.53 -0.29 -20.62
C MET A 146 -3.78 0.46 -19.31
N MET A 147 -2.73 0.83 -18.57
CA MET A 147 -2.93 1.60 -17.33
C MET A 147 -3.62 2.94 -17.60
N ALA A 148 -3.27 3.64 -18.70
CA ALA A 148 -3.88 4.91 -19.06
C ALA A 148 -5.34 4.77 -19.51
N GLU A 149 -5.68 3.68 -20.20
CA GLU A 149 -7.07 3.36 -20.59
C GLU A 149 -7.97 3.18 -19.36
N HIS A 150 -7.45 2.52 -18.32
CA HIS A 150 -8.17 2.29 -17.06
C HIS A 150 -8.05 3.44 -16.05
N PHE A 151 -7.19 4.44 -16.30
CA PHE A 151 -7.02 5.58 -15.39
C PHE A 151 -8.21 6.54 -15.45
N VAL A 152 -8.72 6.90 -14.27
CA VAL A 152 -9.87 7.79 -14.12
C VAL A 152 -9.39 9.19 -13.71
N ASP A 153 -9.64 10.16 -14.58
CA ASP A 153 -9.60 11.57 -14.21
C ASP A 153 -11.02 12.03 -13.86
N LEU A 154 -11.29 12.28 -12.58
CA LEU A 154 -12.63 12.69 -12.12
C LEU A 154 -13.09 14.05 -12.68
N ASN A 155 -12.20 14.82 -13.30
CA ASN A 155 -12.53 16.09 -13.95
C ASN A 155 -12.70 15.97 -15.48
N ASP A 156 -12.44 14.80 -16.07
CA ASP A 156 -12.49 14.55 -17.52
C ASP A 156 -11.66 15.56 -18.35
N LYS A 157 -10.50 15.98 -17.83
CA LYS A 157 -9.60 16.96 -18.47
C LYS A 157 -8.45 16.30 -19.22
N LEU A 158 -7.98 15.14 -18.75
CA LEU A 158 -6.80 14.48 -19.31
C LEU A 158 -7.15 13.60 -20.51
N THR A 159 -6.42 13.81 -21.60
CA THR A 159 -6.37 12.88 -22.75
C THR A 159 -5.65 11.58 -22.38
N LEU A 160 -5.80 10.54 -23.21
CA LEU A 160 -5.12 9.25 -22.99
C LEU A 160 -3.58 9.41 -22.90
N GLU A 161 -2.99 10.22 -23.78
CA GLU A 161 -1.55 10.50 -23.77
C GLU A 161 -1.11 11.24 -22.51
N GLU A 162 -1.92 12.17 -22.01
CA GLU A 162 -1.64 12.88 -20.75
C GLU A 162 -1.77 11.95 -19.53
N LYS A 163 -2.76 11.05 -19.51
CA LYS A 163 -2.88 10.00 -18.47
C LYS A 163 -1.65 9.10 -18.48
N ARG A 164 -1.22 8.63 -19.66
CA ARG A 164 -0.01 7.81 -19.82
C ARG A 164 1.23 8.55 -19.32
N ALA A 165 1.42 9.80 -19.73
CA ALA A 165 2.55 10.62 -19.29
C ALA A 165 2.54 10.85 -17.77
N LEU A 166 1.36 11.06 -17.18
CA LEU A 166 1.18 11.21 -15.74
C LEU A 166 1.58 9.93 -14.98
N ILE A 167 1.12 8.77 -15.43
CA ILE A 167 1.45 7.46 -14.84
C ILE A 167 2.97 7.24 -14.86
N VAL A 168 3.60 7.39 -16.03
CA VAL A 168 5.05 7.19 -16.17
C VAL A 168 5.81 8.16 -15.28
N ARG A 169 5.39 9.43 -15.22
CA ARG A 169 6.00 10.42 -14.32
C ARG A 169 5.92 9.98 -12.86
N ARG A 170 4.74 9.59 -12.39
CA ARG A 170 4.50 9.21 -10.98
C ARG A 170 5.25 7.94 -10.58
N LEU A 171 5.46 7.01 -11.50
CA LEU A 171 6.24 5.79 -11.27
C LEU A 171 7.78 6.00 -11.37
N SER A 172 8.21 7.14 -11.93
CA SER A 172 9.63 7.41 -12.22
C SER A 172 10.29 8.40 -11.26
N VAL A 173 9.63 8.75 -10.15
CA VAL A 173 10.16 9.72 -9.18
C VAL A 173 11.44 9.20 -8.55
N LYS A 174 12.52 9.98 -8.63
CA LYS A 174 13.80 9.70 -7.98
C LYS A 174 13.95 10.60 -6.76
N ILE A 175 13.83 10.01 -5.57
CA ILE A 175 14.11 10.72 -4.31
C ILE A 175 15.64 10.79 -4.15
N GLY A 176 16.22 12.00 -4.21
CA GLY A 176 17.66 12.20 -3.98
C GLY A 176 18.10 11.95 -2.53
N GLU A 177 19.39 11.66 -2.30
CA GLU A 177 19.99 11.33 -0.98
C GLU A 177 19.67 12.33 0.15
N LYS A 178 19.44 13.59 -0.18
CA LYS A 178 19.22 14.67 0.79
C LYS A 178 17.74 14.97 1.06
N GLY A 179 16.80 14.21 0.49
CA GLY A 179 15.38 14.62 0.47
C GLY A 179 15.18 16.03 -0.10
N ARG A 180 13.93 16.50 -0.23
CA ARG A 180 13.66 17.82 -0.83
C ARG A 180 14.07 19.00 0.07
N THR A 181 14.23 18.78 1.38
CA THR A 181 14.61 19.82 2.36
C THR A 181 16.12 19.98 2.54
N GLY A 182 16.94 19.23 1.79
CA GLY A 182 18.40 19.21 1.96
C GLY A 182 18.85 18.49 3.24
N LYS A 183 17.92 18.01 4.06
CA LYS A 183 18.16 17.16 5.22
C LYS A 183 17.93 15.72 4.80
N ARG A 184 18.95 14.87 4.98
CA ARG A 184 18.79 13.42 4.93
C ARG A 184 17.49 13.07 5.67
N THR A 185 16.55 12.46 4.97
CA THR A 185 15.35 11.93 5.61
C THR A 185 15.83 10.87 6.57
N GLU A 186 15.97 11.23 7.85
CA GLU A 186 16.29 10.25 8.87
C GLU A 186 15.17 9.22 8.83
N TRP A 187 15.56 7.95 8.75
CA TRP A 187 14.63 6.84 8.71
C TRP A 187 13.74 6.91 9.97
N GLY A 188 12.43 7.18 9.79
CA GLY A 188 11.49 7.42 10.89
C GLY A 188 11.15 8.89 11.22
N ALA A 189 11.58 9.87 10.42
CA ALA A 189 11.28 11.29 10.65
C ALA A 189 9.84 11.71 10.31
N THR A 190 9.11 10.92 9.49
CA THR A 190 7.77 11.28 9.01
C THR A 190 6.62 10.57 9.73
N SER A 191 6.87 9.70 10.70
CA SER A 191 5.80 9.10 11.52
C SER A 191 5.66 9.80 12.88
N THR A 192 5.52 11.12 12.88
CA THR A 192 4.82 11.75 14.00
C THR A 192 3.32 11.55 13.78
N ILE A 193 2.80 10.43 14.27
CA ILE A 193 1.39 10.29 14.66
C ILE A 193 1.16 11.31 15.79
N ARG A 194 1.14 12.60 15.47
CA ARG A 194 0.99 13.70 16.44
C ARG A 194 -0.11 14.68 16.07
N ASP A 195 -0.71 14.55 14.89
CA ASP A 195 -1.70 15.51 14.40
C ASP A 195 -3.13 14.93 14.36
N PHE A 196 -3.38 13.80 15.02
CA PHE A 196 -4.75 13.39 15.34
C PHE A 196 -5.19 14.14 16.60
N THR A 197 -5.93 15.23 16.41
CA THR A 197 -6.73 15.86 17.46
C THR A 197 -8.16 15.36 17.34
N GLU A 198 -8.71 14.85 18.45
CA GLU A 198 -10.12 14.44 18.59
C GLU A 198 -11.11 15.56 18.21
#